data_AF-A0A509C5J3-F1
#
_entry.id   AF-A0A509C5J3-F1
#
_cell.length_a   1.000
_cell.length_b   1.000
_cell.length_c   1.000
_cell.angle_alpha   90.00
_cell.angle_beta   90.00
_cell.angle_gamma   90.00
#
_symmetry.space_group_name_H-M   'P 1'
#
loop_
_entity.id
_entity.type
_entity.pdbx_description
1 polymer ?
#
loop_
_entity_poly.entity_id
_entity_poly.type
_entity_poly.pdbx_seq_one_letter_code
_entity_poly.pdbx_strand_id
1 'polypeptide(L)'
;MGNTKLANPAPLGLMGFGMTTILLNLHNAGFFALDGIILAMGIFYGGIAQIFAGLLEYKKGNTFGLTAFTSYGSFWLTLVAILLMPKMGLTDAPDAQLLGAYLGLWGVFTLFMFFGTLKAARALQFVFLSLTVLFALLAVGNITGNEAIIHIAGWVGLVCGASAIYLAMGEVLNEQFGRTILPIGEAH
;
A
#
# COMPACT_ATOMS: atom_id res chain seq x y z
N MET A 1 19.63 25.82 18.50
CA MET A 1 19.62 24.52 17.81
C MET A 1 19.13 24.77 16.39
N GLY A 2 19.95 24.47 15.38
CA GLY A 2 19.73 24.88 13.99
C GLY A 2 18.43 24.32 13.41
N ASN A 3 17.78 25.11 12.56
CA ASN A 3 16.54 24.79 11.86
C ASN A 3 16.78 23.74 10.76
N THR A 4 17.14 22.50 11.13
CA THR A 4 17.49 21.45 10.17
C THR A 4 16.23 20.94 9.48
N LYS A 5 16.06 21.27 8.20
CA LYS A 5 15.00 20.69 7.35
C LYS A 5 15.29 19.20 7.13
N LEU A 6 14.42 18.33 7.61
CA LEU A 6 14.48 16.89 7.36
C LEU A 6 13.94 16.55 5.96
N ALA A 7 14.43 15.46 5.38
CA ALA A 7 13.92 14.95 4.09
C ALA A 7 12.44 14.52 4.16
N ASN A 8 11.79 14.40 3.01
CA ASN A 8 10.46 13.82 2.90
C ASN A 8 10.52 12.30 2.68
N PRO A 9 10.09 11.46 3.65
CA PRO A 9 10.11 10.01 3.47
C PRO A 9 8.87 9.47 2.73
N ALA A 10 7.80 10.27 2.59
CA ALA A 10 6.55 9.80 1.98
C ALA A 10 6.71 9.21 0.57
N PRO A 11 7.56 9.76 -0.34
CA PRO A 11 7.79 9.14 -1.64
C PRO A 11 8.38 7.74 -1.55
N LEU A 12 9.25 7.45 -0.58
CA LEU A 12 9.81 6.11 -0.37
C LEU A 12 8.71 5.13 0.00
N GLY A 13 7.86 5.50 0.95
CA GLY A 13 6.76 4.65 1.41
C GLY A 13 5.73 4.39 0.31
N LEU A 14 5.37 5.44 -0.45
CA LEU A 14 4.43 5.36 -1.56
C LEU A 14 4.97 4.55 -2.74
N MET A 15 6.26 4.62 -3.05
CA MET A 15 6.87 3.80 -4.10
C MET A 15 6.95 2.33 -3.69
N GLY A 16 7.36 2.05 -2.45
CA GLY A 16 7.35 0.70 -1.86
C GLY A 16 5.97 0.05 -1.96
N PHE A 17 4.96 0.78 -1.49
CA PHE A 17 3.57 0.39 -1.59
C PHE A 17 3.10 0.22 -3.04
N GLY A 18 3.28 1.24 -3.87
CA GLY A 18 2.69 1.31 -5.21
C GLY A 18 3.22 0.22 -6.15
N MET A 19 4.54 0.03 -6.19
CA MET A 19 5.15 -1.01 -7.04
C MET A 19 4.72 -2.42 -6.61
N THR A 20 4.75 -2.69 -5.31
CA THR A 20 4.39 -4.01 -4.78
C THR A 20 2.89 -4.29 -4.97
N THR A 21 2.05 -3.27 -4.82
CA THR A 21 0.60 -3.33 -5.09
C THR A 21 0.32 -3.67 -6.55
N ILE A 22 1.00 -3.03 -7.50
CA ILE A 22 0.85 -3.35 -8.92
C ILE A 22 1.20 -4.81 -9.20
N LEU A 23 2.35 -5.27 -8.71
CA LEU A 23 2.82 -6.64 -8.97
C LEU A 23 1.88 -7.70 -8.40
N LEU A 24 1.40 -7.53 -7.16
CA LEU A 24 0.39 -8.42 -6.59
C LEU A 24 -0.90 -8.42 -7.42
N ASN A 25 -1.31 -7.25 -7.91
CA ASN A 25 -2.58 -7.13 -8.59
C ASN A 25 -2.54 -7.49 -10.08
N LEU A 26 -1.36 -7.58 -10.69
CA LEU A 26 -1.18 -8.29 -11.96
C LEU A 26 -1.51 -9.77 -11.81
N HIS A 27 -1.12 -10.37 -10.68
CA HIS A 27 -1.54 -11.74 -10.35
C HIS A 27 -3.05 -11.82 -10.10
N ASN A 28 -3.61 -10.96 -9.24
CA ASN A 28 -5.05 -10.99 -8.95
C ASN A 28 -5.91 -10.75 -10.20
N ALA A 29 -5.46 -9.93 -11.15
CA ALA A 29 -6.14 -9.70 -12.43
C ALA A 29 -6.00 -10.87 -13.43
N GLY A 30 -5.28 -11.94 -13.09
CA GLY A 30 -5.16 -13.15 -13.90
C GLY A 30 -4.06 -13.11 -14.96
N PHE A 31 -3.18 -12.10 -14.97
CA PHE A 31 -2.10 -12.02 -15.96
C PHE A 31 -0.96 -12.99 -15.67
N PHE A 32 -0.68 -13.23 -14.39
CA PHE A 32 0.44 -14.07 -13.96
C PHE A 32 0.05 -14.92 -12.75
N ALA A 33 0.74 -16.03 -12.54
CA ALA A 33 0.69 -16.74 -11.28
C ALA A 33 1.39 -15.94 -10.17
N LEU A 34 1.13 -16.29 -8.90
CA LEU A 34 1.85 -15.72 -7.78
C LEU A 34 3.33 -16.14 -7.85
N ASP A 35 4.21 -15.17 -8.08
CA ASP A 35 5.64 -15.40 -8.33
C ASP A 35 6.54 -14.91 -7.18
N GLY A 36 7.75 -15.46 -7.09
CA GLY A 36 8.77 -15.02 -6.12
C GLY A 36 9.11 -13.54 -6.21
N ILE A 37 8.93 -12.90 -7.37
CA ILE A 37 9.07 -11.44 -7.55
C ILE A 37 8.13 -10.67 -6.62
N ILE A 38 6.87 -11.09 -6.50
CA ILE A 38 5.88 -10.44 -5.62
C ILE A 38 6.31 -10.59 -4.16
N LEU A 39 6.79 -11.78 -3.79
CA LEU A 39 7.24 -12.06 -2.42
C LEU A 39 8.49 -11.24 -2.06
N ALA A 40 9.47 -11.16 -2.96
CA ALA A 40 10.68 -10.38 -2.76
C ALA A 40 10.36 -8.88 -2.59
N MET A 41 9.48 -8.33 -3.45
CA MET A 41 9.03 -6.94 -3.35
C MET A 41 8.23 -6.69 -2.07
N GLY A 42 7.38 -7.64 -1.67
CA GLY A 42 6.65 -7.61 -0.40
C GLY A 42 7.57 -7.59 0.81
N ILE A 43 8.69 -8.31 0.79
CA ILE A 43 9.66 -8.28 1.89
C ILE A 43 10.38 -6.94 1.93
N PHE A 44 11.06 -6.57 0.84
CA PHE A 44 12.09 -5.55 0.91
C PHE A 44 11.58 -4.13 0.64
N TYR A 45 10.59 -3.98 -0.24
CA TYR A 45 10.17 -2.65 -0.70
C TYR A 45 8.79 -2.26 -0.19
N GLY A 46 7.76 -3.06 -0.49
CA GLY A 46 6.46 -2.95 0.14
C GLY A 46 6.55 -3.12 1.66
N GLY A 47 7.43 -4.00 2.15
CA GLY A 47 7.61 -4.24 3.58
C GLY A 47 8.61 -3.29 4.25
N ILE A 48 9.89 -3.67 4.23
CA ILE A 48 10.94 -3.03 5.02
C ILE A 48 11.15 -1.55 4.66
N ALA A 49 11.27 -1.20 3.38
CA ALA A 49 11.47 0.20 2.99
C ALA A 49 10.27 1.08 3.37
N GLN A 50 9.05 0.55 3.29
CA GLN A 50 7.84 1.25 3.72
C GLN A 50 7.80 1.43 5.25
N ILE A 51 8.24 0.44 6.03
CA ILE A 51 8.43 0.59 7.49
C ILE A 51 9.43 1.71 7.78
N PHE A 52 10.57 1.76 7.08
CA PHE A 52 11.53 2.85 7.26
C PHE A 52 10.92 4.22 6.94
N ALA A 53 10.13 4.33 5.87
CA ALA A 53 9.42 5.57 5.56
C ALA A 53 8.51 6.01 6.72
N GLY A 54 7.76 5.07 7.30
CA GLY A 54 6.90 5.34 8.46
C GLY A 54 7.68 5.79 9.69
N LEU A 55 8.74 5.08 10.07
CA LEU A 55 9.55 5.45 11.24
C LEU A 55 10.20 6.83 11.10
N LEU A 56 10.56 7.23 9.88
CA LEU A 56 11.12 8.56 9.59
C LEU A 56 10.10 9.70 9.74
N GLU A 57 8.79 9.42 9.66
CA GLU A 57 7.74 10.42 9.89
C GLU A 57 7.63 10.85 11.36
N TYR A 58 8.11 10.03 12.31
CA TYR A 58 8.06 10.35 13.74
C TYR A 58 8.79 11.66 14.06
N LYS A 59 10.02 11.84 13.54
CA LYS A 59 10.80 13.08 13.74
C LYS A 59 10.23 14.28 12.98
N LYS A 60 9.30 14.05 12.05
CA LYS A 60 8.56 15.11 11.34
C LYS A 60 7.26 15.49 12.02
N GLY A 61 6.87 14.80 13.10
CA GLY A 61 5.58 15.01 13.78
C GLY A 61 4.37 14.58 12.95
N ASN A 62 4.56 13.75 11.93
CA ASN A 62 3.49 13.30 11.04
C ASN A 62 2.92 11.96 11.51
N THR A 63 1.96 12.01 12.43
CA THR A 63 1.30 10.81 12.98
C THR A 63 0.59 9.99 11.89
N PHE A 64 0.00 10.65 10.89
CA PHE A 64 -0.69 9.97 9.80
C PHE A 64 0.28 9.10 8.99
N GLY A 65 1.37 9.69 8.51
CA GLY A 65 2.40 9.00 7.74
C GLY A 65 3.08 7.88 8.54
N LEU A 66 3.41 8.14 9.81
CA LEU A 66 3.97 7.13 10.71
C LEU A 66 3.07 5.90 10.80
N THR A 67 1.78 6.13 11.05
CA THR A 67 0.79 5.06 11.21
C THR A 67 0.59 4.33 9.89
N ALA A 68 0.34 5.06 8.80
CA ALA A 68 0.05 4.48 7.50
C ALA A 68 1.21 3.61 7.00
N PHE A 69 2.40 4.18 6.85
CA PHE A 69 3.50 3.49 6.20
C PHE A 69 4.04 2.32 7.02
N THR A 70 4.14 2.47 8.35
CA THR A 70 4.59 1.37 9.21
C THR A 70 3.60 0.22 9.21
N SER A 71 2.29 0.51 9.25
CA SER A 71 1.24 -0.51 9.20
C SER A 71 1.22 -1.23 7.85
N TYR A 72 1.18 -0.53 6.72
CA TYR A 72 1.15 -1.21 5.42
C TYR A 72 2.47 -1.93 5.08
N GLY A 73 3.61 -1.45 5.58
CA GLY A 73 4.84 -2.23 5.52
C GLY A 73 4.75 -3.54 6.30
N SER A 74 4.08 -3.51 7.46
CA SER A 74 3.80 -4.73 8.23
C SER A 74 2.76 -5.63 7.54
N PHE A 75 1.77 -5.07 6.84
CA PHE A 75 0.84 -5.83 5.97
C PHE A 75 1.63 -6.67 4.96
N TRP A 76 2.55 -6.04 4.22
CA TRP A 76 3.33 -6.76 3.21
C TRP A 76 4.18 -7.87 3.81
N LEU A 77 4.86 -7.61 4.94
CA LEU A 77 5.64 -8.65 5.62
C LEU A 77 4.78 -9.81 6.11
N THR A 78 3.62 -9.52 6.71
CA THR A 78 2.71 -10.56 7.18
C THR A 78 2.09 -11.35 6.04
N LEU A 79 1.71 -10.71 4.93
CA LEU A 79 1.20 -11.39 3.73
C LEU A 79 2.25 -12.34 3.14
N VAL A 80 3.52 -11.90 3.01
CA VAL A 80 4.59 -12.78 2.52
C VAL A 80 4.84 -13.94 3.48
N ALA A 81 4.84 -13.69 4.80
CA ALA A 81 5.00 -14.75 5.78
C ALA A 81 3.89 -15.80 5.67
N ILE A 82 2.62 -15.38 5.54
CA ILE A 82 1.47 -16.27 5.33
C ILE A 82 1.66 -17.18 4.10
N LEU A 83 2.28 -16.67 3.04
CA LEU A 83 2.50 -17.41 1.79
C LEU A 83 3.75 -18.30 1.79
N LEU A 84 4.76 -17.97 2.62
CA LEU A 84 6.04 -18.70 2.68
C LEU A 84 6.10 -19.73 3.80
N MET A 85 5.51 -19.47 4.97
CA MET A 85 5.55 -20.39 6.12
C MET A 85 5.06 -21.81 5.78
N PRO A 86 4.02 -22.02 4.95
CA PRO A 86 3.63 -23.36 4.54
C PRO A 86 4.69 -24.06 3.68
N LYS A 87 5.35 -23.32 2.80
CA LYS A 87 6.44 -23.86 1.95
C LYS A 87 7.70 -24.21 2.76
N MET A 88 7.84 -23.63 3.94
CA MET A 88 8.92 -23.92 4.90
C MET A 88 8.55 -25.05 5.87
N GLY A 89 7.33 -25.59 5.81
CA GLY A 89 6.84 -26.62 6.74
C GLY A 89 6.57 -26.08 8.16
N LEU A 90 6.33 -24.77 8.31
CA LEU A 90 6.09 -24.14 9.61
C LEU A 90 4.59 -24.05 9.97
N THR A 91 3.72 -23.98 8.96
CA THR A 91 2.26 -23.87 9.12
C THR A 91 1.55 -24.63 7.99
N ASP A 92 0.25 -24.86 8.13
CA ASP A 92 -0.59 -25.27 7.01
C ASP A 92 -0.89 -24.10 6.07
N ALA A 93 -1.39 -24.40 4.87
CA ALA A 93 -1.89 -23.38 3.95
C ALA A 93 -3.01 -22.55 4.58
N PRO A 94 -3.10 -21.24 4.27
CA PRO A 94 -4.10 -20.37 4.90
C PRO A 94 -5.52 -20.77 4.49
N ASP A 95 -6.43 -20.75 5.46
CA ASP A 95 -7.86 -20.80 5.20
C ASP A 95 -8.30 -19.52 4.47
N ALA A 96 -9.06 -19.70 3.37
CA ALA A 96 -9.43 -18.59 2.49
C ALA A 96 -10.38 -17.59 3.18
N GLN A 97 -11.34 -18.09 3.97
CA GLN A 97 -12.27 -17.22 4.70
C GLN A 97 -11.54 -16.40 5.76
N LEU A 98 -10.58 -17.00 6.46
CA LEU A 98 -9.75 -16.31 7.45
C LEU A 98 -8.81 -15.29 6.80
N LEU A 99 -8.22 -15.60 5.64
CA LEU A 99 -7.45 -14.64 4.84
C LEU A 99 -8.34 -13.46 4.42
N GLY A 100 -9.58 -13.74 3.99
CA GLY A 100 -10.56 -12.70 3.67
C GLY A 100 -10.92 -11.83 4.87
N ALA A 101 -11.07 -12.39 6.07
CA ALA A 101 -11.26 -11.62 7.30
C ALA A 101 -10.05 -10.74 7.65
N TYR A 102 -8.83 -11.27 7.50
CA TYR A 102 -7.59 -10.51 7.63
C TYR A 102 -7.55 -9.31 6.68
N LEU A 103 -7.87 -9.52 5.39
CA LEU A 103 -7.95 -8.44 4.39
C LEU A 103 -9.07 -7.45 4.70
N GLY A 104 -10.19 -7.92 5.23
CA GLY A 104 -11.30 -7.09 5.68
C GLY A 104 -10.89 -6.12 6.79
N LEU A 105 -10.11 -6.58 7.77
CA LEU A 105 -9.58 -5.71 8.83
C LEU A 105 -8.61 -4.65 8.29
N TRP A 106 -7.75 -5.01 7.32
CA TRP A 106 -6.94 -4.02 6.59
C TRP A 106 -7.80 -3.01 5.83
N GLY A 107 -8.92 -3.45 5.25
CA GLY A 107 -9.90 -2.58 4.62
C GLY A 107 -10.55 -1.59 5.60
N VAL A 108 -10.94 -2.05 6.80
CA VAL A 108 -11.47 -1.19 7.86
C VAL A 108 -10.43 -0.15 8.30
N PHE A 109 -9.20 -0.57 8.57
CA PHE A 109 -8.10 0.35 8.87
C PHE A 109 -7.93 1.40 7.78
N THR A 110 -7.92 0.96 6.51
CA THR A 110 -7.78 1.84 5.35
C THR A 110 -8.92 2.84 5.26
N LEU A 111 -10.17 2.44 5.51
CA LEU A 111 -11.33 3.33 5.48
C LEU A 111 -11.24 4.44 6.53
N PHE A 112 -10.83 4.13 7.76
CA PHE A 112 -10.61 5.16 8.78
C PHE A 112 -9.47 6.11 8.38
N MET A 113 -8.37 5.58 7.85
CA MET A 113 -7.27 6.39 7.36
C MET A 113 -7.69 7.27 6.16
N PHE A 114 -8.56 6.77 5.27
CA PHE A 114 -9.12 7.57 4.17
C PHE A 114 -9.79 8.84 4.67
N PHE A 115 -10.62 8.77 5.72
CA PHE A 115 -11.23 9.97 6.30
C PHE A 115 -10.18 10.96 6.86
N GLY A 116 -9.03 10.46 7.31
CA GLY A 116 -7.88 11.29 7.70
C GLY A 116 -7.26 12.08 6.54
N THR A 117 -7.46 11.65 5.29
CA THR A 117 -6.92 12.32 4.10
C THR A 117 -7.78 13.46 3.56
N LEU A 118 -8.97 13.71 4.13
CA LEU A 118 -9.93 14.68 3.56
C LEU A 118 -9.42 16.13 3.46
N LYS A 119 -8.38 16.48 4.23
CA LYS A 119 -7.67 17.77 4.17
C LYS A 119 -6.31 17.70 3.46
N ALA A 120 -5.90 16.53 2.99
CA ALA A 120 -4.65 16.30 2.29
C ALA A 120 -4.81 16.44 0.76
N ALA A 121 -3.73 16.19 0.02
CA ALA A 121 -3.73 16.23 -1.44
C ALA A 121 -4.77 15.27 -2.04
N ARG A 122 -5.43 15.68 -3.14
CA ARG A 122 -6.46 14.86 -3.80
C ARG A 122 -5.93 13.51 -4.29
N ALA A 123 -4.68 13.46 -4.75
CA ALA A 123 -4.05 12.22 -5.13
C ALA A 123 -3.93 11.24 -3.94
N LEU A 124 -3.67 11.73 -2.72
CA LEU A 124 -3.61 10.89 -1.51
C LEU A 124 -5.00 10.37 -1.14
N GLN A 125 -6.05 11.19 -1.26
CA GLN A 125 -7.43 10.77 -1.06
C GLN A 125 -7.81 9.64 -2.01
N PHE A 126 -7.43 9.77 -3.29
CA PHE A 126 -7.67 8.74 -4.30
C PHE A 126 -6.93 7.44 -3.98
N VAL A 127 -5.65 7.50 -3.58
CA VAL A 127 -4.87 6.33 -3.14
C VAL A 127 -5.61 5.59 -2.03
N PHE A 128 -6.01 6.29 -0.96
CA PHE A 128 -6.68 5.64 0.17
C PHE A 128 -8.08 5.13 -0.17
N LEU A 129 -8.86 5.85 -0.98
CA LEU A 129 -10.17 5.40 -1.41
C LEU A 129 -10.08 4.14 -2.26
N SER A 130 -9.20 4.15 -3.27
CA SER A 130 -8.99 2.99 -4.15
C SER A 130 -8.44 1.79 -3.37
N LEU A 131 -7.58 2.01 -2.37
CA LEU A 131 -7.09 0.98 -1.46
C LEU A 131 -8.20 0.41 -0.57
N THR A 132 -9.13 1.23 -0.06
CA THR A 132 -10.30 0.74 0.69
C THR A 132 -11.14 -0.19 -0.17
N VAL A 133 -11.42 0.21 -1.41
CA VAL A 133 -12.18 -0.62 -2.37
C VAL A 133 -11.41 -1.91 -2.68
N LEU A 134 -10.10 -1.83 -2.90
CA LEU A 134 -9.25 -2.99 -3.15
C LEU A 134 -9.36 -4.02 -2.02
N PHE A 135 -9.13 -3.62 -0.76
CA PHE A 135 -9.22 -4.53 0.37
C PHE A 135 -10.61 -5.11 0.56
N ALA A 136 -11.67 -4.30 0.38
CA ALA A 136 -13.04 -4.78 0.48
C ALA A 136 -13.34 -5.87 -0.59
N LEU A 137 -12.92 -5.65 -1.84
CA LEU A 137 -13.11 -6.63 -2.91
C LEU A 137 -12.30 -7.89 -2.67
N LEU A 138 -11.02 -7.78 -2.28
CA LEU A 138 -10.20 -8.95 -1.97
C LEU A 138 -10.77 -9.74 -0.78
N ALA A 139 -11.27 -9.06 0.25
CA ALA A 139 -11.91 -9.71 1.39
C ALA A 139 -13.15 -10.49 0.95
N VAL A 140 -14.08 -9.85 0.22
CA VAL A 140 -15.30 -10.49 -0.27
C VAL A 140 -14.98 -11.65 -1.22
N GLY A 141 -14.03 -11.47 -2.15
CA GLY A 141 -13.63 -12.50 -3.10
C GLY A 141 -13.07 -13.75 -2.39
N ASN A 142 -12.23 -13.57 -1.36
CA ASN A 142 -11.70 -14.70 -0.58
C ASN A 142 -12.75 -15.37 0.31
N ILE A 143 -13.62 -14.60 0.97
CA ILE A 143 -14.68 -15.15 1.83
C ILE A 143 -15.68 -15.97 1.01
N THR A 144 -16.08 -15.44 -0.14
CA THR A 144 -17.10 -16.07 -1.01
C THR A 144 -16.52 -17.09 -1.99
N GLY A 145 -15.19 -17.15 -2.15
CA GLY A 145 -14.53 -17.97 -3.17
C GLY A 145 -14.81 -17.49 -4.60
N ASN A 146 -15.17 -16.22 -4.81
CA ASN A 146 -15.53 -15.69 -6.13
C ASN A 146 -14.32 -15.08 -6.84
N GLU A 147 -13.76 -15.84 -7.78
CA GLU A 147 -12.60 -15.45 -8.58
C GLU A 147 -12.84 -14.20 -9.43
N ALA A 148 -14.06 -14.00 -9.96
CA ALA A 148 -14.37 -12.80 -10.74
C ALA A 148 -14.23 -11.52 -9.91
N ILE A 149 -14.59 -11.57 -8.63
CA ILE A 149 -14.38 -10.44 -7.69
C ILE A 149 -12.88 -10.19 -7.49
N ILE A 150 -12.06 -11.24 -7.38
CA ILE A 150 -10.60 -11.12 -7.26
C ILE A 150 -10.00 -10.49 -8.53
N HIS A 151 -10.47 -10.86 -9.71
CA HIS A 151 -10.02 -10.22 -10.96
C HIS A 151 -10.38 -8.74 -11.02
N ILE A 152 -11.59 -8.36 -10.62
CA ILE A 152 -12.00 -6.95 -10.51
C ILE A 152 -11.11 -6.22 -9.50
N ALA A 153 -10.84 -6.83 -8.35
CA ALA A 153 -9.93 -6.30 -7.34
C ALA A 153 -8.54 -6.06 -7.91
N GLY A 154 -8.03 -6.98 -8.74
CA GLY A 154 -6.77 -6.83 -9.48
C GLY A 154 -6.72 -5.52 -10.26
N TRP A 155 -7.72 -5.24 -11.10
CA TRP A 155 -7.76 -3.98 -11.85
C TRP A 155 -7.80 -2.74 -10.95
N VAL A 156 -8.59 -2.77 -9.88
CA VAL A 156 -8.62 -1.68 -8.88
C VAL A 156 -7.24 -1.50 -8.25
N GLY A 157 -6.54 -2.58 -7.95
CA GLY A 157 -5.21 -2.55 -7.36
C GLY A 157 -4.12 -2.02 -8.28
N LEU A 158 -4.22 -2.28 -9.59
CA LEU A 158 -3.33 -1.66 -10.59
C LEU A 158 -3.48 -0.13 -10.57
N VAL A 159 -4.72 0.36 -10.55
CA VAL A 159 -5.01 1.80 -10.48
C VAL A 159 -4.55 2.40 -9.15
N CYS A 160 -4.81 1.71 -8.04
CA CYS A 160 -4.36 2.12 -6.71
C CYS A 160 -2.83 2.28 -6.66
N GLY A 161 -2.09 1.25 -7.08
CA GLY A 161 -0.63 1.28 -7.05
C GLY A 161 -0.04 2.31 -8.00
N ALA A 162 -0.61 2.47 -9.20
CA ALA A 162 -0.19 3.50 -10.14
C ALA A 162 -0.40 4.92 -9.59
N SER A 163 -1.53 5.16 -8.91
CA SER A 163 -1.80 6.47 -8.30
C SER A 163 -0.86 6.80 -7.14
N ALA A 164 -0.41 5.79 -6.39
CA ALA A 164 0.59 5.97 -5.35
C ALA A 164 1.97 6.32 -5.93
N ILE A 165 2.38 5.67 -7.03
CA ILE A 165 3.59 6.02 -7.76
C ILE A 165 3.51 7.45 -8.30
N TYR A 166 2.36 7.83 -8.87
CA TYR A 166 2.13 9.19 -9.36
C TYR A 166 2.27 10.22 -8.24
N LEU A 167 1.64 10.00 -7.08
CA LEU A 167 1.77 10.89 -5.93
C LEU A 167 3.22 10.98 -5.45
N ALA A 168 3.92 9.85 -5.33
CA ALA A 168 5.31 9.81 -4.89
C ALA A 168 6.23 10.63 -5.81
N MET A 169 6.09 10.43 -7.12
CA MET A 169 6.89 11.16 -8.12
C MET A 169 6.48 12.62 -8.20
N GLY A 170 5.20 12.95 -7.97
CA GLY A 170 4.74 14.32 -7.86
C GLY A 170 5.40 15.05 -6.69
N GLU A 171 5.44 14.44 -5.50
CA GLU A 171 6.13 15.01 -4.35
C GLU A 171 7.63 15.21 -4.61
N VAL A 172 8.31 14.23 -5.20
CA VAL A 172 9.74 14.34 -5.54
C VAL A 172 10.00 15.46 -6.54
N LEU A 173 9.29 15.47 -7.67
CA LEU A 173 9.51 16.44 -8.74
C LEU A 173 9.10 17.85 -8.30
N ASN A 174 7.99 18.00 -7.58
CA ASN A 174 7.55 19.31 -7.11
C ASN A 174 8.55 19.91 -6.11
N GLU A 175 9.12 19.09 -5.21
CA GLU A 175 10.16 19.55 -4.28
C GLU A 175 11.46 19.91 -5.03
N GLN A 176 11.92 19.07 -5.96
CA GLN A 176 13.18 19.29 -6.69
C GLN A 176 13.17 20.56 -7.55
N PHE A 177 12.04 20.87 -8.16
CA PHE A 177 11.90 22.06 -9.02
C PHE A 177 11.35 23.28 -8.28
N GLY A 178 10.99 23.16 -6.99
CA GLY A 178 10.44 24.24 -6.17
C GLY A 178 9.12 24.81 -6.69
N ARG A 179 8.39 24.07 -7.52
CA ARG A 179 7.10 24.43 -8.13
C ARG A 179 6.33 23.19 -8.52
N THR A 180 5.02 23.31 -8.74
CA THR A 180 4.21 22.20 -9.26
C THR A 180 4.66 21.80 -10.66
N ILE A 181 5.19 20.59 -10.79
CA ILE A 181 5.52 19.90 -12.06
C ILE A 181 4.44 18.86 -12.36
N LEU A 182 4.09 18.02 -11.38
CA LEU A 182 2.95 17.12 -11.45
C LEU A 182 1.87 17.59 -10.47
N PRO A 183 0.64 17.90 -10.92
CA PRO A 183 -0.42 18.32 -10.03
C PRO A 183 -0.88 17.14 -9.17
N ILE A 184 -0.73 17.26 -7.85
CA ILE A 184 -1.20 16.24 -6.88
C ILE A 184 -2.45 16.71 -6.12
N GLY A 185 -2.87 17.96 -6.35
CA GLY A 185 -4.08 18.54 -5.79
C GLY A 185 -3.90 18.93 -4.33
N GLU A 186 -2.78 19.60 -4.02
CA GLU A 186 -2.47 20.17 -2.73
C GLU A 186 -3.64 21.05 -2.23
N ALA A 187 -4.01 20.89 -0.96
CA ALA A 187 -5.03 21.75 -0.36
C ALA A 187 -4.44 23.14 -0.13
N HIS A 188 -5.06 24.15 -0.73
CA HIS A 188 -4.79 25.57 -0.47
C HIS A 188 -5.57 26.05 0.75
#